data_AF-A0A834LYF1-F1
#
_entry.id   AF-A0A834LYF1-F1
#
_cell.length_a   1.000
_cell.length_b   1.000
_cell.length_c   1.000
_cell.angle_alpha   90.00
_cell.angle_beta   90.00
_cell.angle_gamma   90.00
#
_symmetry.space_group_name_H-M   'P 1'
#
loop_
_entity.id
_entity.type
_entity.pdbx_description
1 polymer ?
#
loop_
_entity_poly.entity_id
_entity_poly.type
_entity_poly.pdbx_seq_one_letter_code
_entity_poly.pdbx_strand_id
1 'polypeptide(L)'
;MATKVYIVYYSMYGHVATLAEEIKKGAASLEGVEAKLWQVPETLPEEVLGKLSAPPKSDVPYITLDELGEAAGLIFGFPTRFGMMAAQFKAFLDSTGSIWPKSSLESQRAFSTALVLREAVKRLPR
;
A
#
# COMPACT_ATOMS: atom_id res chain seq x y z
N MET A 1 17.34 9.83 -11.30
CA MET A 1 16.35 10.04 -10.22
C MET A 1 16.00 8.68 -9.64
N ALA A 2 15.89 8.55 -8.32
CA ALA A 2 15.44 7.31 -7.71
C ALA A 2 13.92 7.14 -7.93
N THR A 3 13.49 5.93 -8.27
CA THR A 3 12.08 5.57 -8.46
C THR A 3 11.46 5.35 -7.08
N LYS A 4 10.59 6.27 -6.64
CA LYS A 4 9.87 6.15 -5.36
C LYS A 4 8.76 5.11 -5.47
N VAL A 5 8.86 4.02 -4.71
CA VAL A 5 7.84 2.96 -4.63
C VAL A 5 7.20 2.99 -3.25
N TYR A 6 5.89 3.24 -3.20
CA TYR A 6 5.15 3.35 -1.96
C TYR A 6 4.37 2.07 -1.72
N ILE A 7 4.60 1.47 -0.57
CA ILE A 7 3.92 0.26 -0.11
C ILE A 7 2.90 0.72 0.93
N VAL A 8 1.65 0.80 0.50
CA VAL A 8 0.53 1.28 1.31
C VAL A 8 -0.24 0.07 1.81
N TYR A 9 -0.32 -0.07 3.13
CA TYR A 9 -0.96 -1.24 3.71
C TYR A 9 -1.92 -0.93 4.85
N TYR A 10 -2.89 -1.82 5.01
CA TYR A 10 -3.71 -1.92 6.20
C TYR A 10 -3.43 -3.27 6.87
N SER A 11 -3.22 -3.27 8.18
CA SER A 11 -3.04 -4.48 8.97
C SER A 11 -3.76 -4.34 10.30
N MET A 12 -4.59 -5.33 10.64
CA MET A 12 -5.27 -5.39 11.92
C MET A 12 -4.47 -6.21 12.95
N TYR A 13 -3.93 -7.36 12.53
CA TYR A 13 -3.22 -8.32 13.40
C TYR A 13 -1.73 -8.47 13.09
N GLY A 14 -1.14 -7.54 12.33
CA GLY A 14 0.30 -7.55 12.02
C GLY A 14 0.71 -8.36 10.79
N HIS A 15 -0.03 -9.38 10.36
CA HIS A 15 0.38 -10.23 9.21
C HIS A 15 0.72 -9.46 7.93
N VAL A 16 -0.12 -8.48 7.56
CA VAL A 16 0.10 -7.68 6.36
C VAL A 16 1.26 -6.70 6.56
N ALA A 17 1.50 -6.23 7.79
CA ALA A 17 2.63 -5.38 8.12
C ALA A 17 3.95 -6.13 7.94
N THR A 18 4.04 -7.38 8.41
CA THR A 18 5.20 -8.24 8.20
C THR A 18 5.46 -8.46 6.70
N LEU A 19 4.40 -8.75 5.92
CA LEU A 19 4.54 -8.90 4.47
C LEU A 19 5.02 -7.60 3.80
N ALA A 20 4.50 -6.45 4.23
CA ALA A 20 4.87 -5.16 3.68
C ALA A 20 6.35 -4.81 3.94
N GLU A 21 6.88 -5.16 5.12
CA GLU A 21 8.32 -5.03 5.43
C GLU A 21 9.19 -5.90 4.53
N GLU A 22 8.79 -7.15 4.26
CA GLU A 22 9.53 -8.01 3.33
C GLU A 22 9.47 -7.50 1.88
N ILE A 23 8.33 -6.97 1.45
CA ILE A 23 8.21 -6.30 0.14
C ILE A 23 9.11 -5.08 0.07
N LYS A 24 9.19 -4.27 1.14
CA LYS A 24 10.08 -3.11 1.21
C LYS A 24 11.54 -3.53 1.06
N LYS A 25 11.97 -4.57 1.77
CA LYS A 25 13.33 -5.12 1.63
C LYS A 25 13.62 -5.57 0.20
N GLY A 26 12.67 -6.26 -0.43
CA GLY A 26 12.79 -6.71 -1.81
C GLY A 26 12.80 -5.57 -2.83
N ALA A 27 12.03 -4.50 -2.61
CA ALA A 27 12.05 -3.34 -3.48
C ALA A 27 13.33 -2.49 -3.30
N ALA A 28 13.81 -2.35 -2.07
CA ALA A 28 15.02 -1.60 -1.74
C ALA A 28 16.32 -2.29 -2.17
N SER A 29 16.28 -3.57 -2.55
CA SER A 29 17.46 -4.27 -3.09
C SER A 29 17.73 -3.92 -4.55
N LEU A 30 16.79 -3.26 -5.24
CA LEU A 30 16.95 -2.83 -6.62
C LEU A 30 17.67 -1.49 -6.70
N GLU A 31 18.68 -1.39 -7.57
CA GLU A 31 19.39 -0.13 -7.78
C GLU A 31 18.46 0.96 -8.32
N GLY A 32 18.53 2.14 -7.72
CA GLY A 32 17.73 3.29 -8.12
C GLY A 32 16.27 3.24 -7.69
N VAL A 33 15.89 2.37 -6.75
CA VAL A 33 14.53 2.30 -6.16
C VAL A 33 14.55 2.76 -4.70
N GLU A 34 13.66 3.69 -4.35
CA GLU A 34 13.43 4.13 -2.97
C GLU A 34 12.08 3.59 -2.48
N ALA A 35 12.09 2.61 -1.57
CA ALA A 35 10.87 1.99 -1.06
C ALA A 35 10.45 2.59 0.30
N LYS A 36 9.21 3.11 0.37
CA LYS A 36 8.62 3.64 1.61
C LYS A 36 7.38 2.85 2.02
N LEU A 37 7.20 2.68 3.33
CA LEU A 37 6.00 2.06 3.90
C LEU A 37 5.04 3.12 4.41
N TRP A 38 3.76 2.86 4.18
CA TRP A 38 2.69 3.71 4.66
C TRP A 38 1.54 2.88 5.22
N GLN A 39 0.96 3.35 6.31
CA GLN A 39 -0.24 2.79 6.89
C GLN A 39 -1.49 3.50 6.39
N VAL A 40 -2.57 2.75 6.20
CA VAL A 40 -3.91 3.30 6.03
C VAL A 40 -4.51 3.62 7.41
N PRO A 41 -5.14 4.81 7.59
CA PRO A 41 -5.81 5.16 8.84
C PRO A 41 -6.83 4.11 9.28
N GLU A 42 -6.88 3.86 10.58
CA GLU A 42 -7.89 2.98 11.19
C GLU A 42 -9.24 3.70 11.26
N THR A 43 -10.33 2.99 10.95
CA THR A 43 -11.69 3.55 10.99
C THR A 43 -12.48 3.06 12.19
N LEU A 44 -12.01 2.01 12.87
CA LEU A 44 -12.66 1.49 14.06
C LEU A 44 -12.28 2.31 15.30
N PRO A 45 -13.24 2.64 16.18
CA PRO A 45 -12.95 3.23 17.48
C PRO A 45 -12.06 2.34 18.35
N GLU A 46 -11.25 2.95 19.21
CA GLU A 46 -10.32 2.23 20.08
C GLU A 46 -11.02 1.22 21.00
N GLU A 47 -12.23 1.51 21.47
CA GLU A 47 -13.06 0.58 22.26
C GLU A 47 -13.35 -0.72 21.49
N VAL A 48 -13.64 -0.61 20.19
CA VAL A 48 -13.91 -1.78 19.32
C VAL A 48 -12.63 -2.55 19.06
N LEU A 49 -11.51 -1.87 18.84
CA LEU A 49 -10.20 -2.50 18.68
C LEU A 49 -9.79 -3.28 19.94
N GLY A 50 -10.05 -2.71 21.12
CA GLY A 50 -9.82 -3.37 22.40
C GLY A 50 -10.64 -4.65 22.55
N LYS A 51 -11.93 -4.63 22.17
CA LYS A 51 -12.80 -5.83 22.17
C LYS A 51 -12.34 -6.90 21.18
N LEU A 52 -11.68 -6.50 20.09
CA LEU A 52 -11.17 -7.40 19.06
C LEU A 52 -9.75 -7.91 19.34
N SER A 53 -9.19 -7.54 20.50
CA SER A 53 -7.81 -7.86 20.90
C SER A 53 -6.80 -7.52 19.79
N ALA A 54 -7.02 -6.39 19.11
CA ALA A 54 -6.13 -5.93 18.06
C ALA A 54 -4.80 -5.46 18.71
N PRO A 55 -3.64 -5.93 18.22
CA PRO A 55 -2.35 -5.43 18.70
C PRO A 55 -2.18 -3.93 18.39
N PRO A 56 -1.30 -3.23 19.13
CA PRO A 56 -0.95 -1.86 18.81
C PRO A 56 -0.38 -1.76 17.38
N LYS A 57 -0.68 -0.64 16.71
CA LYS A 57 -0.17 -0.36 15.36
C LYS A 57 1.33 -0.09 15.41
N SER A 58 2.01 -0.34 14.30
CA SER A 58 3.43 0.02 14.13
C SER A 58 3.65 1.53 14.05
N ASP A 59 4.89 1.97 14.23
CA ASP A 59 5.30 3.39 14.13
C ASP A 59 5.35 3.94 12.69
N VAL A 60 4.94 3.15 11.69
CA VAL A 60 4.92 3.55 10.28
C VAL A 60 3.89 4.69 10.08
N PRO A 61 4.24 5.77 9.37
CA PRO A 61 3.35 6.91 9.20
C PRO A 61 2.09 6.57 8.39
N TYR A 62 1.02 7.33 8.61
CA TYR A 62 -0.19 7.23 7.81
C TYR A 62 -0.05 7.97 6.47
N ILE A 63 -0.54 7.37 5.39
CA ILE A 63 -0.52 8.01 4.08
C ILE A 63 -1.53 9.16 4.01
N THR A 64 -1.11 10.25 3.36
CA THR A 64 -1.96 11.38 2.98
C THR A 64 -2.15 11.40 1.46
N LEU A 65 -3.12 12.19 0.99
CA LEU A 65 -3.37 12.34 -0.45
C LEU A 65 -2.20 12.99 -1.20
N ASP A 66 -1.48 13.91 -0.54
CA ASP A 66 -0.34 14.61 -1.13
C ASP A 66 0.84 13.66 -1.38
N GLU A 67 1.15 12.81 -0.39
CA GLU A 67 2.18 11.78 -0.48
C GLU A 67 1.88 10.78 -1.61
N LEU A 68 0.60 10.43 -1.81
CA LEU A 68 0.22 9.50 -2.86
C LEU A 68 0.65 10.00 -4.25
N GLY A 69 0.63 11.32 -4.49
CA GLY A 69 1.06 11.92 -5.76
C GLY A 69 2.56 11.86 -6.03
N GLU A 70 3.40 11.68 -4.99
CA GLU A 70 4.85 11.60 -5.15
C GLU A 70 5.36 10.22 -5.59
N ALA A 71 4.53 9.19 -5.48
CA ALA A 71 4.91 7.83 -5.82
C ALA A 71 5.10 7.67 -7.33
N ALA A 72 6.15 6.95 -7.74
CA ALA A 72 6.28 6.46 -9.11
C ALA A 72 5.63 5.07 -9.28
N GLY A 73 5.47 4.33 -8.18
CA GLY A 73 4.79 3.04 -8.14
C GLY A 73 4.09 2.81 -6.80
N LEU A 74 2.95 2.13 -6.85
CA LEU A 74 2.13 1.81 -5.68
C LEU A 74 1.96 0.31 -5.53
N ILE A 75 2.18 -0.18 -4.31
CA ILE A 75 1.90 -1.56 -3.90
C ILE A 75 0.89 -1.51 -2.76
N PHE A 76 -0.21 -2.24 -2.91
CA PHE A 76 -1.29 -2.28 -1.93
C PHE A 76 -1.31 -3.60 -1.16
N GLY A 77 -1.33 -3.51 0.17
CA GLY A 77 -1.44 -4.66 1.06
C GLY A 77 -2.65 -4.51 1.99
N PHE A 78 -3.57 -5.47 1.99
CA PHE A 78 -4.71 -5.47 2.91
C PHE A 78 -5.16 -6.89 3.22
N PRO A 79 -5.71 -7.13 4.43
CA PRO A 79 -6.30 -8.41 4.76
C PRO A 79 -7.59 -8.60 3.96
N THR A 80 -7.88 -9.85 3.62
CA THR A 80 -9.15 -10.22 2.99
C THR A 80 -10.28 -10.25 4.03
N ARG A 81 -11.45 -9.75 3.62
CA ARG A 81 -12.72 -9.87 4.33
C ARG A 81 -13.75 -10.34 3.31
N PHE A 82 -14.15 -11.62 3.38
CA PHE A 82 -15.08 -12.26 2.44
C PHE A 82 -14.67 -12.12 0.96
N GLY A 83 -13.37 -12.24 0.66
CA GLY A 83 -12.86 -12.11 -0.71
C GLY A 83 -12.73 -10.66 -1.19
N MET A 84 -13.03 -9.68 -0.35
CA MET A 84 -12.87 -8.25 -0.63
C MET A 84 -11.75 -7.64 0.22
N MET A 85 -11.40 -6.39 -0.11
CA MET A 85 -10.54 -5.57 0.74
C MET A 85 -11.22 -5.22 2.07
N ALA A 86 -10.42 -4.94 3.10
CA ALA A 86 -10.92 -4.43 4.36
C ALA A 86 -11.62 -3.07 4.18
N ALA A 87 -12.64 -2.80 5.00
CA ALA A 87 -13.44 -1.57 4.92
C ALA A 87 -12.57 -0.31 5.09
N GLN A 88 -11.56 -0.36 5.96
CA GLN A 88 -10.57 0.70 6.16
C GLN A 88 -9.83 1.05 4.87
N PHE A 89 -9.39 0.03 4.16
CA PHE A 89 -8.67 0.19 2.90
C PHE A 89 -9.59 0.76 1.82
N LYS A 90 -10.84 0.28 1.76
CA LYS A 90 -11.84 0.81 0.84
C LYS A 90 -12.16 2.28 1.12
N ALA A 91 -12.34 2.66 2.38
CA ALA A 91 -12.61 4.04 2.79
C ALA A 91 -11.46 4.97 2.40
N PHE A 92 -10.21 4.52 2.53
CA PHE A 92 -9.05 5.25 2.03
C PHE A 92 -9.10 5.42 0.51
N LEU A 93 -9.34 4.36 -0.27
CA LEU A 93 -9.47 4.49 -1.72
C LEU A 93 -10.61 5.43 -2.12
N ASP A 94 -11.73 5.41 -1.42
CA ASP A 94 -12.85 6.31 -1.68
C ASP A 94 -12.51 7.78 -1.43
N SER A 95 -11.61 8.07 -0.49
CA SER A 95 -11.15 9.45 -0.22
C SER A 95 -10.21 9.99 -1.31
N THR A 96 -9.64 9.12 -2.16
CA THR A 96 -8.77 9.49 -3.28
C THR A 96 -9.52 10.02 -4.51
N GLY A 97 -10.85 10.16 -4.46
CA GLY A 97 -11.64 10.65 -5.60
C GLY A 97 -11.24 12.04 -6.12
N SER A 98 -10.66 12.89 -5.26
CA SER A 98 -10.22 14.25 -5.63
C SER A 98 -8.97 14.28 -6.52
N ILE A 99 -8.14 13.24 -6.46
CA ILE A 99 -6.92 13.08 -7.27
C ILE A 99 -7.12 12.16 -8.46
N TRP A 100 -8.26 11.46 -8.58
CA TRP A 100 -8.60 10.62 -9.72
C TRP A 100 -8.78 11.36 -11.06
N PRO A 101 -9.48 12.51 -11.15
CA PRO A 101 -9.62 13.24 -12.42
C PRO A 101 -8.34 13.98 -12.83
N LYS A 102 -7.39 14.15 -11.90
CA LYS A 102 -6.04 14.60 -12.21
C LYS A 102 -5.27 13.35 -12.65
N SER A 103 -4.74 13.32 -13.84
CA SER A 103 -3.97 12.22 -14.43
C SER A 103 -2.69 11.80 -13.65
N SER A 104 -2.54 12.18 -12.37
CA SER A 104 -1.47 11.74 -11.47
C SER A 104 -1.58 10.26 -11.10
N LEU A 105 -2.79 9.68 -11.10
CA LEU A 105 -2.97 8.24 -10.89
C LEU A 105 -2.90 7.43 -12.19
N GLU A 106 -3.09 8.04 -13.37
CA GLU A 106 -2.93 7.35 -14.66
C GLU A 106 -1.47 6.98 -14.96
N SER A 107 -0.50 7.72 -14.41
CA SER A 107 0.92 7.37 -14.51
C SER A 107 1.36 6.36 -13.44
N GLN A 108 0.64 6.28 -12.32
CA GLN A 108 0.92 5.36 -11.21
C GLN A 108 0.20 4.03 -11.42
N ARG A 109 0.94 3.06 -11.94
CA ARG A 109 0.45 1.70 -12.13
C ARG A 109 0.17 1.06 -10.77
N ALA A 110 -1.08 1.10 -10.31
CA ALA A 110 -1.54 0.34 -9.16
C ALA A 110 -1.50 -1.16 -9.52
N PHE A 111 -0.53 -1.89 -8.97
CA PHE A 111 -0.33 -3.31 -9.27
C PHE A 111 -0.82 -4.19 -8.12
N SER A 112 -1.80 -5.05 -8.40
CA SER A 112 -2.17 -6.18 -7.54
C SER A 112 -1.17 -7.33 -7.72
N THR A 113 -0.83 -8.01 -6.62
CA THR A 113 0.25 -9.00 -6.46
C THR A 113 0.27 -10.14 -7.49
N ALA A 114 -0.85 -10.44 -8.15
CA ALA A 114 -0.94 -11.49 -9.17
C ALA A 114 -0.40 -11.09 -10.57
N LEU A 115 -0.27 -9.78 -10.87
CA LEU A 115 0.09 -9.31 -12.22
C LEU A 115 1.60 -9.10 -12.43
N VAL A 116 2.38 -9.16 -11.33
CA VAL A 116 3.81 -8.83 -11.30
C VAL A 116 4.64 -9.68 -12.26
N LEU A 117 4.32 -10.98 -12.39
CA LEU A 117 5.13 -11.90 -13.20
C LEU A 117 4.94 -11.72 -14.71
N ARG A 118 3.76 -11.32 -15.17
CA ARG A 118 3.49 -11.26 -16.62
C ARG A 118 4.07 -10.00 -17.27
N GLU A 119 4.13 -8.90 -16.52
CA GLU A 119 4.59 -7.61 -17.07
C GLU A 119 6.07 -7.34 -16.80
N ALA A 120 6.65 -7.92 -15.75
CA ALA A 120 8.11 -7.95 -15.55
C ALA A 120 8.83 -8.76 -16.64
N VAL A 121 8.26 -9.88 -17.08
CA VAL A 121 8.82 -10.72 -18.15
C VAL A 121 8.82 -10.03 -19.52
N LYS A 122 7.87 -9.13 -19.80
CA LYS A 122 7.84 -8.36 -21.06
C LYS A 122 8.88 -7.24 -21.13
N ARG A 123 9.52 -6.89 -20.02
CA ARG A 123 10.47 -5.77 -19.92
C ARG A 123 11.91 -6.20 -19.71
N LEU A 124 12.19 -7.50 -19.70
CA LEU A 124 13.57 -7.97 -19.82
C LEU A 124 14.07 -7.67 -21.24
N PRO A 125 15.24 -7.03 -21.40
CA PRO A 125 15.86 -6.92 -22.72
C PRO A 125 16.11 -8.32 -23.27
N ARG A 126 15.87 -8.51 -24.58
CA ARG A 126 16.31 -9.73 -25.28
C ARG A 126 17.81 -9.73 -25.43
#